data_AF-A0AA40VTF6-F1
#
_entry.id   AF-A0AA40VTF6-F1
#
_cell.length_a   1.000
_cell.length_b   1.000
_cell.length_c   1.000
_cell.angle_alpha   90.00
_cell.angle_beta   90.00
_cell.angle_gamma   90.00
#
_symmetry.space_group_name_H-M   'P 1'
#
loop_
_entity.id
_entity.type
_entity.pdbx_description
1 polymer ?
#
loop_
_entity_poly.entity_id
_entity_poly.type
_entity_poly.pdbx_seq_one_letter_code
_entity_poly.pdbx_strand_id
1 'polypeptide(L)'
;MNENAMNNSSRTNWDKVDSLTEEEIDTSDIPPLTEEFFTKSRWWKPITPLNVFMQVDPDTLAWFQSQGEDYEKKMAAALRIYADDHKV
;
A
#
# COMPACT_ATOMS: atom_id res chain seq x y z
N MET A 1 17.33 -2.19 10.35
CA MET A 1 17.56 -1.50 9.06
C MET A 1 19.01 -1.03 9.06
N ASN A 2 19.80 -1.32 8.03
CA ASN A 2 21.23 -0.99 7.99
C ASN A 2 21.41 0.47 7.53
N GLU A 3 22.07 1.27 8.36
CA GLU A 3 22.43 2.68 8.14
C GLU A 3 23.17 2.93 6.80
N ASN A 4 23.84 1.91 6.28
CA ASN A 4 24.66 1.99 5.06
C ASN A 4 23.88 1.84 3.75
N ALA A 5 22.56 1.58 3.78
CA ALA A 5 21.74 1.48 2.57
C ALA A 5 21.25 2.85 2.04
N MET A 6 21.36 3.92 2.84
CA MET A 6 20.86 5.27 2.52
C MET A 6 21.97 6.27 2.13
N ASN A 7 23.24 5.84 2.11
CA ASN A 7 24.38 6.73 1.86
C ASN A 7 24.79 6.84 0.37
N ASN A 8 23.98 6.32 -0.55
CA ASN A 8 24.30 6.37 -1.97
C ASN A 8 23.99 7.76 -2.52
N SER A 9 24.96 8.67 -2.41
CA SER A 9 24.86 10.00 -3.04
C SER A 9 24.70 9.80 -4.54
N SER A 10 23.53 10.16 -5.07
CA SER A 10 23.27 10.04 -6.50
C SER A 10 24.39 10.77 -7.27
N ARG A 11 24.97 10.11 -8.28
CA ARG A 11 25.96 10.73 -9.19
C ARG A 11 25.31 11.69 -10.19
N THR A 12 24.04 12.02 -9.99
CA THR A 12 23.29 12.99 -10.80
C THR A 12 23.89 14.37 -10.65
N ASN A 13 24.10 15.04 -11.77
CA ASN A 13 24.42 16.47 -11.77
C ASN A 13 23.11 17.26 -11.56
N TRP A 14 22.85 17.63 -10.31
CA TRP A 14 21.63 18.35 -9.92
C TRP A 14 21.59 19.78 -10.47
N ASP A 15 22.73 20.48 -10.52
CA ASP A 15 22.79 21.84 -11.10
C ASP A 15 22.32 21.86 -12.56
N LYS A 16 22.64 20.80 -13.32
CA LYS A 16 22.13 20.64 -14.69
C LYS A 16 20.62 20.42 -14.71
N VAL A 17 20.09 19.57 -13.83
CA VAL A 17 18.65 19.28 -13.76
C VAL A 17 17.86 20.54 -13.38
N ASP A 18 18.34 21.30 -12.40
CA ASP A 18 17.71 22.55 -11.96
C ASP A 18 17.74 23.64 -13.03
N SER A 19 18.66 23.55 -13.99
CA SER A 19 18.79 24.51 -15.11
C SER A 19 18.00 24.15 -16.37
N LEU A 20 17.44 22.93 -16.47
CA LEU A 20 16.67 22.48 -17.63
C LEU A 20 15.37 23.28 -17.74
N THR A 21 15.04 23.74 -18.95
CA THR A 21 13.73 24.36 -19.22
C THR A 21 12.69 23.30 -19.58
N GLU A 22 11.41 23.65 -19.48
CA GLU A 22 10.29 22.74 -19.78
C GLU A 22 10.38 22.19 -21.21
N GLU A 23 10.80 23.01 -22.18
CA GLU A 23 10.91 22.63 -23.58
C GLU A 23 12.06 21.64 -23.86
N GLU A 24 13.05 21.56 -22.96
CA GLU A 24 14.16 20.63 -23.05
C GLU A 24 13.81 19.24 -22.47
N ILE A 25 12.67 19.11 -21.78
CA ILE A 25 12.19 17.84 -21.22
C ILE A 25 11.50 17.04 -22.31
N ASP A 26 12.17 15.99 -22.78
CA ASP A 26 11.57 15.02 -23.70
C ASP A 26 10.53 14.16 -22.96
N THR A 27 9.27 14.27 -23.40
CA THR A 27 8.13 13.49 -22.90
C THR A 27 7.52 12.61 -23.99
N SER A 28 8.20 12.44 -25.13
CA SER A 28 7.67 11.69 -26.28
C SER A 28 7.44 10.20 -26.01
N ASP A 29 8.05 9.66 -24.95
CA ASP A 29 7.92 8.27 -24.52
C ASP A 29 6.70 8.02 -23.61
N ILE A 30 6.10 9.07 -23.06
CA ILE A 30 4.98 8.99 -22.10
C ILE A 30 3.68 9.58 -22.68
N PRO A 31 2.54 8.89 -22.51
CA PRO A 31 1.26 9.40 -22.98
C PRO A 31 0.80 10.62 -22.14
N PRO A 32 0.06 11.57 -22.74
CA PRO A 32 -0.45 12.73 -22.03
C PRO A 32 -1.48 12.34 -20.96
N LEU A 33 -1.38 12.95 -19.77
CA LEU A 33 -2.29 12.75 -18.65
C LEU A 33 -3.58 13.57 -18.86
N THR A 34 -4.57 13.00 -19.53
CA THR A 34 -5.86 13.66 -19.83
C THR A 34 -6.85 13.61 -18.66
N GLU A 35 -7.91 14.42 -18.69
CA GLU A 35 -8.99 14.37 -17.69
C GLU A 35 -9.67 12.99 -17.60
N GLU A 36 -9.77 12.28 -18.74
CA GLU A 36 -10.31 10.92 -18.79
C GLU A 36 -9.44 9.91 -18.01
N PHE A 37 -8.11 10.09 -18.03
CA PHE A 37 -7.18 9.29 -17.24
C PHE A 37 -7.48 9.44 -15.75
N PHE A 38 -7.65 10.68 -15.29
CA PHE A 38 -7.95 10.96 -13.88
C PHE A 38 -9.36 10.52 -13.48
N THR A 39 -10.34 10.60 -14.37
CA THR A 39 -11.73 10.17 -14.08
C THR A 39 -11.80 8.65 -13.81
N LYS A 40 -10.99 7.86 -14.51
CA LYS A 40 -10.92 6.40 -14.30
C LYS A 40 -9.96 6.01 -13.17
N SER A 41 -9.12 6.94 -12.72
CA SER A 41 -8.16 6.67 -11.67
C SER A 41 -8.88 6.46 -10.33
N ARG A 42 -8.52 5.37 -9.63
CA ARG A 42 -8.97 5.14 -8.26
C ARG A 42 -7.83 5.44 -7.32
N TRP A 43 -8.03 6.45 -6.48
CA TRP A 43 -7.10 6.75 -5.41
C TRP A 43 -7.16 5.62 -4.38
N TRP A 44 -6.09 4.82 -4.28
CA TRP A 44 -5.99 3.79 -3.26
C TRP A 44 -5.01 4.23 -2.18
N LYS A 45 -5.54 4.50 -0.98
CA LYS A 45 -4.71 4.69 0.20
C LYS A 45 -4.26 3.31 0.70
N PRO A 46 -2.95 3.06 0.89
CA PRO A 46 -2.49 1.86 1.56
C PRO A 46 -3.17 1.78 2.92
N ILE A 47 -3.96 0.73 3.14
CA ILE A 47 -4.50 0.45 4.46
C ILE A 47 -3.34 -0.16 5.23
N THR A 48 -2.77 0.59 6.16
CA THR A 48 -1.79 0.04 7.09
C THR A 48 -2.54 -0.92 8.00
N PRO A 49 -2.26 -2.24 7.96
CA PRO A 49 -2.90 -3.16 8.89
C PRO A 49 -2.47 -2.78 10.31
N LEU A 50 -3.46 -2.57 11.18
CA LEU A 50 -3.21 -2.37 12.60
C LEU A 50 -3.09 -3.74 13.25
N ASN A 51 -1.91 -4.06 13.77
CA ASN A 51 -1.74 -5.25 14.60
C ASN A 51 -2.36 -4.96 15.97
N VAL A 52 -3.47 -5.65 16.27
CA VAL A 52 -4.17 -5.54 17.55
C VAL A 52 -3.95 -6.80 18.37
N PHE A 53 -3.71 -6.65 19.67
CA PHE A 53 -3.75 -7.78 20.60
C PHE A 53 -5.19 -7.97 21.07
N MET A 54 -5.77 -9.14 20.80
CA MET A 54 -7.13 -9.51 21.18
C MET A 54 -7.09 -10.86 21.90
N GLN A 55 -7.88 -10.99 22.96
CA GLN A 55 -8.12 -12.29 23.60
C GLN A 55 -9.19 -13.04 22.82
N VAL A 56 -8.88 -14.27 22.43
CA VAL A 56 -9.79 -15.17 21.72
C VAL A 56 -9.83 -16.48 22.50
N ASP A 57 -11.01 -17.11 22.52
CA ASP A 57 -11.19 -18.42 23.13
C ASP A 57 -10.28 -19.48 22.46
N PRO A 58 -9.65 -20.40 23.23
CA PRO A 58 -8.71 -21.38 22.68
C PRO A 58 -9.30 -22.28 21.59
N ASP A 59 -10.55 -22.72 21.73
CA ASP A 59 -11.18 -23.63 20.76
C ASP A 59 -11.47 -22.89 19.45
N THR A 60 -11.89 -21.64 19.56
CA THR A 60 -12.11 -20.77 18.40
C THR A 60 -10.80 -20.53 17.63
N LEU A 61 -9.70 -20.25 18.34
CA LEU A 61 -8.40 -20.08 17.71
C LEU A 61 -7.91 -21.37 17.05
N ALA A 62 -8.03 -22.50 17.74
CA ALA A 62 -7.64 -23.81 17.20
C ALA A 62 -8.44 -24.16 15.94
N TRP A 63 -9.75 -23.86 15.91
CA TRP A 63 -10.56 -24.05 14.72
C TRP A 63 -10.04 -23.23 13.54
N PHE A 64 -9.73 -21.94 13.73
CA PHE A 64 -9.16 -21.11 12.66
C PHE A 64 -7.80 -21.63 12.19
N GLN A 65 -6.91 -21.98 13.11
CA GLN A 65 -5.58 -22.55 12.79
C GLN A 65 -5.69 -23.84 11.98
N SER A 66 -6.71 -24.67 12.22
CA SER A 66 -6.96 -25.88 11.44
C SER A 66 -7.32 -25.61 9.97
N GLN A 67 -7.72 -24.38 9.63
CA GLN A 67 -8.10 -23.99 8.26
C GLN A 67 -6.90 -23.68 7.36
N GLY A 68 -5.66 -23.70 7.89
CA GLY A 68 -4.43 -23.49 7.13
C GLY A 68 -3.64 -22.25 7.54
N GLU A 69 -2.54 -21.98 6.84
CA GLU A 69 -1.60 -20.89 7.14
C GLU A 69 -2.20 -19.48 6.99
N ASP A 70 -3.36 -19.36 6.34
CA ASP A 70 -4.08 -18.11 6.13
C ASP A 70 -5.14 -17.83 7.21
N TYR A 71 -5.09 -18.53 8.35
CA TYR A 71 -6.09 -18.42 9.41
C TYR A 71 -6.29 -16.98 9.91
N GLU A 72 -5.23 -16.18 10.02
CA GLU A 72 -5.32 -14.77 10.44
C GLU A 72 -6.14 -13.93 9.47
N LYS A 73 -6.03 -14.19 8.15
CA LYS A 73 -6.83 -13.52 7.12
C LYS A 73 -8.30 -13.92 7.21
N LYS A 74 -8.57 -15.21 7.48
CA LYS A 74 -9.93 -15.73 7.70
C LYS A 74 -10.57 -15.13 8.95
N MET A 75 -9.82 -15.00 10.05
CA MET A 75 -10.26 -14.30 11.26
C MET A 75 -10.58 -12.84 10.99
N ALA A 76 -9.70 -12.12 10.30
CA ALA A 76 -9.92 -10.72 9.94
C ALA A 76 -11.17 -10.54 9.05
N ALA A 77 -11.41 -11.45 8.11
CA ALA A 77 -12.61 -11.44 7.27
C ALA A 77 -13.88 -11.68 8.09
N ALA A 78 -13.87 -12.61 9.04
CA ALA A 78 -15.00 -12.88 9.94
C ALA A 78 -15.34 -11.65 10.81
N LEU A 79 -14.32 -11.00 11.39
CA LEU A 79 -14.51 -9.75 12.15
C LEU A 79 -15.15 -8.65 11.30
N ARG A 80 -14.74 -8.54 10.03
CA ARG A 80 -15.30 -7.57 9.09
C ARG A 80 -16.76 -7.84 8.77
N ILE A 81 -17.12 -9.09 8.48
CA ILE A 81 -18.50 -9.48 8.19
C ILE A 81 -19.39 -9.15 9.39
N TYR A 82 -18.96 -9.51 10.61
CA TYR A 82 -19.69 -9.18 11.83
C TYR A 82 -19.88 -7.67 11.99
N ALA A 83 -18.80 -6.89 11.82
CA ALA A 83 -18.86 -5.44 11.93
C ALA A 83 -19.78 -4.80 10.88
N ASP A 84 -19.76 -5.28 9.63
CA ASP A 84 -20.59 -4.74 8.55
C ASP A 84 -22.08 -5.05 8.76
N ASP A 85 -22.41 -6.21 9.31
CA ASP A 85 -23.79 -6.60 9.67
C ASP A 85 -24.38 -5.75 10.83
N HIS A 86 -23.52 -5.20 11.69
CA HIS A 86 -23.91 -4.45 12.89
C HIS A 86 -23.66 -2.93 12.80
N LYS A 87 -23.24 -2.42 11.64
CA LYS A 87 -23.12 -0.98 11.42
C LYS A 87 -24.50 -0.37 11.12
N VAL A 88 -24.85 0.68 11.86
CA VAL A 88 -26.03 1.55 11.63
C VAL A 88 -25.71 2.60 10.58
#